data_AF-A0A819I0Z6-F1
#
_entry.id   AF-A0A819I0Z6-F1
#
_cell.length_a   1.000
_cell.length_b   1.000
_cell.length_c   1.000
_cell.angle_alpha   90.00
_cell.angle_beta   90.00
_cell.angle_gamma   90.00
#
_symmetry.space_group_name_H-M   'P 1'
#
loop_
_entity.id
_entity.type
_entity.pdbx_description
1 polymer ?
#
loop_
_entity_poly.entity_id
_entity_poly.type
_entity_poly.pdbx_seq_one_letter_code
_entity_poly.pdbx_strand_id
1 'polypeptide(L)'
;YGPPSMIHHMANYTIQAMIHLVTNEFTTPERERKLGVMLWPEWHFGVLLLYGGHLAINHLITSENLKIAVGDQLLDQGVTSKDKNDISKNLRLHLHCWHGDDPFSKFQFKAGKYNEIDRSTLISDTSPSGYAMRLALESKAMTLQQLKQTLLDIKK
;
A
#
# COMPACT_ATOMS: atom_id res chain seq x y z
N TYR A 1 -8.60 -4.91 14.13
CA TYR A 1 -8.86 -3.47 13.91
C TYR A 1 -9.52 -2.74 15.08
N GLY A 2 -9.61 -3.29 16.30
CA GLY A 2 -10.09 -2.56 17.50
C GLY A 2 -11.55 -2.05 17.44
N PRO A 3 -12.10 -1.51 18.54
CA PRO A 3 -13.41 -0.84 18.54
C PRO A 3 -13.38 0.46 17.70
N PRO A 4 -14.47 0.85 17.02
CA PRO A 4 -14.52 2.06 16.19
C PRO A 4 -14.14 3.35 16.95
N SER A 5 -14.58 3.49 18.20
CA SER A 5 -14.23 4.64 19.06
C SER A 5 -12.73 4.76 19.29
N MET A 6 -12.04 3.63 19.46
CA MET A 6 -10.60 3.58 19.62
C MET A 6 -9.88 3.99 18.32
N ILE A 7 -10.37 3.52 17.17
CA ILE A 7 -9.80 3.88 15.86
C ILE A 7 -9.96 5.38 15.56
N HIS A 8 -11.13 5.96 15.85
CA HIS A 8 -11.33 7.40 15.72
C HIS A 8 -10.38 8.20 16.63
N HIS A 9 -10.19 7.73 17.87
CA HIS A 9 -9.28 8.39 18.81
C HIS A 9 -7.83 8.34 18.30
N MET A 10 -7.36 7.16 17.86
CA MET A 10 -6.02 7.01 17.29
C MET A 10 -5.82 7.90 16.06
N ALA A 11 -6.77 7.90 15.12
CA ALA A 11 -6.70 8.73 13.92
C ALA A 11 -6.61 10.23 14.27
N ASN A 12 -7.40 10.69 15.24
CA ASN A 12 -7.33 12.07 15.69
C ASN A 12 -5.95 12.42 16.30
N TYR A 13 -5.41 11.54 17.15
CA TYR A 13 -4.08 11.76 17.75
C TYR A 13 -2.97 11.71 16.70
N THR A 14 -3.06 10.85 15.69
CA THR A 14 -2.14 10.83 14.55
C THR A 14 -2.09 12.19 13.86
N ILE A 15 -3.24 12.79 13.57
CA ILE A 15 -3.30 14.13 12.96
C ILE A 15 -2.68 15.19 13.89
N GLN A 16 -2.94 15.14 15.20
CA GLN A 16 -2.33 16.06 16.16
C GLN A 16 -0.80 15.93 16.20
N ALA A 17 -0.29 14.69 16.21
CA ALA A 17 1.15 14.42 16.14
C ALA A 17 1.75 14.95 14.83
N MET A 18 1.10 14.74 13.69
CA MET A 18 1.55 15.28 12.40
C MET A 18 1.61 16.82 12.41
N ILE A 19 0.58 17.49 12.97
CA ILE A 19 0.55 18.95 13.12
C ILE A 19 1.72 19.41 14.01
N HIS A 20 1.97 18.72 15.12
CA HIS A 20 3.07 19.07 16.01
C HIS A 20 4.43 18.94 15.30
N LEU A 21 4.68 17.82 14.62
CA LEU A 21 5.91 17.58 13.87
C LEU A 21 6.13 18.65 12.81
N VAL A 22 5.11 18.96 11.99
CA VAL A 22 5.24 19.96 10.91
C VAL A 22 5.47 21.38 11.43
N THR A 23 4.93 21.72 12.61
CA THR A 23 5.02 23.06 13.18
C THR A 23 6.24 23.30 14.07
N ASN A 24 6.81 22.24 14.67
CA ASN A 24 7.86 22.39 15.69
C ASN A 24 9.18 21.71 15.34
N GLU A 25 9.14 20.53 14.71
CA GLU A 25 10.33 19.66 14.59
C GLU A 25 11.16 19.90 13.32
N PHE A 26 10.55 20.45 12.26
CA PHE A 26 11.30 20.89 11.08
C PHE A 26 11.99 22.24 11.34
N THR A 27 13.13 22.48 10.70
CA THR A 27 13.86 23.75 10.80
C THR A 27 13.04 24.91 10.22
N THR A 28 13.32 26.15 10.68
CA THR A 28 12.62 27.36 10.19
C THR A 28 12.60 27.48 8.65
N PRO A 29 13.70 27.25 7.91
CA PRO A 29 13.68 27.31 6.45
C PRO A 29 12.75 26.28 5.78
N GLU A 30 12.59 25.09 6.38
CA GLU A 30 11.68 24.05 5.91
C GLU A 30 10.22 24.47 6.15
N ARG A 31 9.90 24.98 7.36
CA ARG A 31 8.55 25.45 7.70
C ARG A 31 8.10 26.65 6.88
N GLU A 32 9.01 27.58 6.58
CA GLU A 32 8.75 28.77 5.77
C GLU A 32 8.76 28.48 4.27
N ARG A 33 8.88 27.21 3.85
CA ARG A 33 8.95 26.78 2.45
C ARG A 33 10.09 27.42 1.64
N LYS A 34 11.11 27.97 2.33
CA LYS A 34 12.25 28.66 1.72
C LYS A 34 13.18 27.72 0.97
N LEU A 35 13.12 26.43 1.27
CA LEU A 35 13.93 25.40 0.62
C LEU A 35 13.23 24.73 -0.57
N GLY A 36 11.95 25.05 -0.82
CA GLY A 36 11.20 24.59 -2.00
C GLY A 36 11.35 23.09 -2.25
N VAL A 37 11.64 22.71 -3.50
CA VAL A 37 11.87 21.31 -3.89
C VAL A 37 13.21 20.73 -3.40
N MET A 38 14.11 21.54 -2.84
CA MET A 38 15.43 21.07 -2.39
C MET A 38 15.34 20.24 -1.10
N LEU A 39 14.38 20.52 -0.20
CA LEU A 39 14.13 19.71 1.00
C LEU A 39 12.66 19.35 1.13
N TRP A 40 12.28 18.32 0.37
CA TRP A 40 11.08 17.49 0.53
C TRP A 40 9.77 18.15 0.06
N PRO A 41 9.34 17.90 -1.21
CA PRO A 41 7.97 18.19 -1.63
C PRO A 41 6.91 17.63 -0.66
N GLU A 42 5.65 18.02 -0.80
CA GLU A 42 4.52 17.67 0.11
C GLU A 42 4.35 16.15 0.42
N TRP A 43 5.12 15.26 -0.22
CA TRP A 43 5.26 13.86 0.18
C TRP A 43 5.67 13.64 1.65
N HIS A 44 6.31 14.62 2.29
CA HIS A 44 6.65 14.51 3.72
C HIS A 44 5.42 14.30 4.60
N PHE A 45 4.24 14.78 4.20
CA PHE A 45 2.99 14.50 4.92
C PHE A 45 2.63 13.01 4.94
N GLY A 46 2.93 12.27 3.87
CA GLY A 46 2.77 10.82 3.86
C GLY A 46 3.70 10.12 4.84
N VAL A 47 4.92 10.63 5.02
CA VAL A 47 5.87 10.13 6.02
C VAL A 47 5.48 10.53 7.43
N LEU A 48 5.02 11.77 7.64
CA LEU A 48 4.47 12.23 8.90
C LEU A 48 3.26 11.39 9.32
N LEU A 49 2.44 10.92 8.39
CA LEU A 49 1.34 10.01 8.69
C LEU A 49 1.83 8.68 9.28
N LEU A 50 2.93 8.12 8.77
CA LEU A 50 3.53 6.90 9.32
C LEU A 50 4.07 7.13 10.74
N TYR A 51 4.84 8.22 10.95
CA TYR A 51 5.38 8.56 12.26
C TYR A 51 4.29 8.93 13.27
N GLY A 52 3.32 9.75 12.87
CA GLY A 52 2.18 10.14 13.69
C GLY A 52 1.31 8.94 14.07
N GLY A 53 1.16 7.96 13.17
CA GLY A 53 0.53 6.68 13.46
C GLY A 53 1.25 5.91 14.58
N HIS A 54 2.57 5.76 14.46
CA HIS A 54 3.40 5.13 15.49
C HIS A 54 3.34 5.86 16.84
N LEU A 55 3.41 7.20 16.83
CA LEU A 55 3.30 8.00 18.05
C LEU A 55 1.94 7.83 18.72
N ALA A 56 0.85 7.84 17.95
CA ALA A 56 -0.50 7.63 18.46
C ALA A 56 -0.67 6.24 19.11
N ILE A 57 -0.18 5.19 18.45
CA ILE A 57 -0.24 3.82 18.99
C ILE A 57 0.53 3.74 20.32
N ASN A 58 1.77 4.24 20.35
CA ASN A 58 2.61 4.18 21.55
C ASN A 58 2.07 5.05 22.70
N HIS A 59 1.42 6.16 22.38
CA HIS A 59 0.88 7.07 23.40
C HIS A 59 -0.44 6.57 24.00
N LEU A 60 -1.32 5.99 23.16
CA LEU A 60 -2.68 5.62 23.57
C LEU A 60 -2.83 4.16 23.98
N ILE A 61 -1.91 3.29 23.55
CA ILE A 61 -1.98 1.86 23.84
C ILE A 61 -0.82 1.49 24.76
N THR A 62 -1.12 1.16 26.01
CA THR A 62 -0.14 0.56 26.93
C THR A 62 0.19 -0.86 26.46
N SER A 63 1.42 -1.32 26.74
CA SER A 63 1.91 -2.65 26.33
C SER A 63 0.98 -3.81 26.73
N GLU A 64 0.30 -3.68 27.88
CA GLU A 64 -0.66 -4.66 28.40
C GLU A 64 -1.97 -4.73 27.57
N ASN A 65 -2.34 -3.64 26.89
CA ASN A 65 -3.51 -3.56 26.02
C ASN A 65 -3.17 -3.78 24.54
N LEU A 66 -1.89 -3.79 24.18
CA LEU A 66 -1.42 -4.04 22.82
C LEU A 66 -1.46 -5.54 22.52
N LYS A 67 -2.66 -6.04 22.16
CA LYS A 67 -2.78 -7.34 21.52
C LYS A 67 -2.34 -7.18 20.06
N ILE A 68 -1.04 -7.32 19.80
CA ILE A 68 -0.55 -7.55 18.44
C ILE A 68 -1.04 -8.93 18.03
N ALA A 69 -2.25 -8.98 17.47
CA ALA A 69 -2.57 -10.06 16.56
C ALA A 69 -1.59 -9.88 15.41
N VAL A 70 -0.67 -10.83 15.22
CA VAL A 70 0.05 -10.94 13.96
C VAL A 70 -1.05 -11.04 12.92
N GLY A 71 -1.24 -9.96 12.16
CA GLY A 71 -2.25 -9.90 11.13
C GLY A 71 -2.05 -11.12 10.25
N ASP A 72 -3.14 -11.80 9.93
CA ASP A 72 -3.08 -12.70 8.80
C ASP A 72 -2.51 -11.91 7.61
N GLN A 73 -1.67 -12.53 6.79
CA GLN A 73 -1.14 -11.90 5.57
C GLN A 73 -2.27 -11.70 4.54
N LEU A 74 -3.50 -11.48 4.98
CA LEU A 74 -4.70 -11.20 4.20
C LEU A 74 -4.59 -9.87 3.47
N LEU A 75 -4.09 -8.83 4.18
CA LEU A 75 -4.01 -7.46 3.66
C LEU A 75 -2.61 -7.00 3.24
N ASP A 76 -1.54 -7.68 3.63
CA ASP A 76 -0.18 -7.24 3.31
C ASP A 76 0.65 -8.42 2.77
N GLN A 77 0.12 -9.06 1.73
CA GLN A 77 0.83 -10.17 1.09
C GLN A 77 1.82 -9.63 0.06
N GLY A 78 3.11 -9.71 0.37
CA GLY A 78 4.16 -9.34 -0.57
C GLY A 78 4.13 -10.17 -1.85
N VAL A 79 4.23 -9.52 -3.01
CA VAL A 79 4.40 -10.19 -4.32
C VAL A 79 5.74 -10.92 -4.44
N THR A 80 6.68 -10.64 -3.53
CA THR A 80 7.99 -11.30 -3.42
C THR A 80 7.95 -12.66 -2.71
N SER A 81 6.77 -13.09 -2.25
CA SER A 81 6.60 -14.41 -1.64
C SER A 81 7.04 -15.52 -2.60
N LYS A 82 7.75 -16.51 -2.04
CA LYS A 82 8.21 -17.70 -2.77
C LYS A 82 7.20 -18.84 -2.76
N ASP A 83 6.08 -18.73 -2.03
CA ASP A 83 5.02 -19.75 -2.09
C ASP A 83 4.26 -19.63 -3.43
N LYS A 84 4.49 -20.62 -4.29
CA LYS A 84 3.88 -20.71 -5.62
C LYS A 84 2.37 -20.95 -5.59
N ASN A 85 1.81 -21.29 -4.44
CA ASN A 85 0.40 -21.61 -4.28
C ASN A 85 -0.29 -20.72 -3.25
N ASP A 86 0.30 -19.58 -2.91
CA ASP A 86 -0.22 -18.72 -1.84
C ASP A 86 -1.64 -18.21 -2.15
N ILE A 87 -1.87 -17.78 -3.39
CA ILE A 87 -3.16 -17.22 -3.82
C ILE A 87 -4.27 -18.30 -3.83
N SER A 88 -3.92 -19.55 -4.11
CA SER A 88 -4.89 -20.65 -4.16
C SER A 88 -5.21 -21.24 -2.79
N LYS A 89 -4.26 -21.17 -1.84
CA LYS A 89 -4.43 -21.71 -0.47
C LYS A 89 -5.02 -20.71 0.50
N ASN A 90 -4.70 -19.43 0.32
CA ASN A 90 -5.01 -18.38 1.28
C ASN A 90 -5.93 -17.35 0.66
N LEU A 91 -6.87 -16.83 1.46
CA LEU A 91 -7.59 -15.62 1.08
C LEU A 91 -6.60 -14.46 1.14
N ARG A 92 -6.21 -13.92 -0.01
CA ARG A 92 -5.38 -12.71 -0.13
C ARG A 92 -6.24 -11.60 -0.73
N LEU A 93 -6.53 -10.55 0.05
CA LEU A 93 -7.35 -9.42 -0.40
C LEU A 93 -6.51 -8.28 -0.96
N HIS A 94 -5.26 -8.14 -0.50
CA HIS A 94 -4.36 -7.10 -0.98
C HIS A 94 -2.94 -7.62 -1.14
N LEU A 95 -2.37 -7.34 -2.32
CA LEU A 95 -1.01 -7.69 -2.68
C LEU A 95 -0.13 -6.44 -2.63
N HIS A 96 1.01 -6.56 -1.96
CA HIS A 96 1.96 -5.48 -1.81
C HIS A 96 3.15 -5.67 -2.77
N CYS A 97 3.33 -4.73 -3.69
CA CYS A 97 4.52 -4.63 -4.54
C CYS A 97 5.53 -3.61 -3.98
N TRP A 98 6.58 -4.13 -3.33
CA TRP A 98 7.68 -3.33 -2.83
C TRP A 98 8.48 -2.66 -3.95
N HIS A 99 9.37 -1.74 -3.60
CA HIS A 99 10.27 -1.09 -4.54
C HIS A 99 11.44 -2.02 -4.88
N GLY A 100 11.20 -2.97 -5.80
CA GLY A 100 12.21 -3.92 -6.25
C GLY A 100 11.94 -4.41 -7.68
N ASP A 101 12.80 -5.30 -8.14
CA ASP A 101 12.75 -5.85 -9.51
C ASP A 101 12.21 -7.29 -9.58
N ASP A 102 12.03 -7.97 -8.45
CA ASP A 102 11.66 -9.38 -8.40
C ASP A 102 10.35 -9.65 -7.64
N PRO A 103 9.61 -10.73 -7.98
CA PRO A 103 9.43 -11.33 -9.30
C PRO A 103 8.41 -10.55 -10.16
N PHE A 104 7.67 -9.62 -9.54
CA PHE A 104 6.83 -8.63 -10.20
C PHE A 104 7.20 -7.24 -9.71
N SER A 105 7.45 -6.32 -10.65
CA SER A 105 7.83 -4.94 -10.38
C SER A 105 6.89 -3.95 -11.07
N LYS A 106 6.27 -3.08 -10.29
CA LYS A 106 5.47 -1.95 -10.78
C LYS A 106 6.27 -1.01 -11.68
N PHE A 107 7.59 -0.90 -11.45
CA PHE A 107 8.46 -0.06 -12.27
C PHE A 107 8.74 -0.70 -13.63
N GLN A 108 9.04 -2.00 -13.66
CA GLN A 108 9.23 -2.74 -14.92
C GLN A 108 7.93 -2.80 -15.74
N PHE A 109 6.78 -2.94 -15.08
CA PHE A 109 5.47 -2.85 -15.72
C PHE A 109 5.25 -1.49 -16.39
N LYS A 110 5.53 -0.39 -15.66
CA LYS A 110 5.43 0.98 -16.17
C LYS A 110 6.40 1.22 -17.33
N ALA A 111 7.59 0.62 -17.29
CA ALA A 111 8.58 0.67 -18.36
C ALA A 111 8.23 -0.21 -19.58
N GLY A 112 7.11 -0.95 -19.53
CA GLY A 112 6.66 -1.78 -20.65
C GLY A 112 7.38 -3.12 -20.79
N LYS A 113 8.25 -3.52 -19.84
CA LYS A 113 9.07 -4.73 -19.95
C LYS A 113 8.28 -6.05 -19.94
N TYR A 114 6.99 -5.99 -19.61
CA TYR A 114 6.11 -7.17 -19.56
C TYR A 114 5.20 -7.29 -20.80
N ASN A 115 5.33 -6.40 -21.79
CA ASN A 115 4.43 -6.40 -22.96
C ASN A 115 4.53 -7.67 -23.80
N GLU A 116 5.68 -8.36 -23.75
CA GLU A 116 5.94 -9.59 -24.52
C GLU A 116 5.62 -10.88 -23.74
N ILE A 117 5.23 -10.78 -22.46
CA ILE A 117 4.85 -11.94 -21.67
C ILE A 117 3.54 -12.51 -22.21
N ASP A 118 3.57 -13.79 -22.60
CA ASP A 118 2.36 -14.51 -22.97
C ASP A 118 1.47 -14.71 -21.74
N ARG A 119 0.25 -14.15 -21.80
CA ARG A 119 -0.73 -14.23 -20.72
C ARG A 119 -1.18 -15.66 -20.44
N SER A 120 -1.12 -16.54 -21.44
CA SER A 120 -1.54 -17.95 -21.30
C SER A 120 -0.70 -18.67 -20.24
N THR A 121 0.57 -18.27 -20.08
CA THR A 121 1.49 -18.88 -19.11
C THR A 121 1.19 -18.50 -17.66
N LEU A 122 0.30 -17.51 -17.43
CA LEU A 122 -0.04 -16.99 -16.10
C LEU A 122 -1.41 -17.49 -15.58
N ILE A 123 -2.16 -18.25 -16.38
CA ILE A 123 -3.49 -18.71 -15.99
C ILE A 123 -3.42 -19.67 -14.80
N SER A 124 -2.43 -20.57 -14.81
CA SER A 124 -2.20 -21.57 -13.76
C SER A 124 -1.24 -21.10 -12.67
N ASP A 125 -0.64 -19.92 -12.79
CA ASP A 125 0.27 -19.38 -11.79
C ASP A 125 -0.54 -18.82 -10.60
N THR A 126 -0.44 -19.50 -9.46
CA THR A 126 -1.09 -19.09 -8.21
C THR A 126 -0.11 -18.51 -7.19
N SER A 127 1.08 -18.12 -7.66
CA SER A 127 2.01 -17.32 -6.87
C SER A 127 1.52 -15.87 -6.80
N PRO A 128 1.85 -15.12 -5.73
CA PRO A 128 1.51 -13.71 -5.64
C PRO A 128 2.09 -12.88 -6.79
N SER A 129 3.30 -13.20 -7.25
CA SER A 129 3.93 -12.52 -8.38
C SER A 129 3.24 -12.79 -9.72
N GLY A 130 2.89 -14.04 -10.01
CA GLY A 130 2.20 -14.42 -11.23
C GLY A 130 0.78 -13.84 -11.29
N TYR A 131 0.08 -13.85 -10.16
CA TYR A 131 -1.24 -13.22 -10.06
C TYR A 131 -1.16 -11.70 -10.26
N ALA A 132 -0.19 -11.02 -9.64
CA ALA A 132 0.04 -9.59 -9.85
C ALA A 132 0.40 -9.26 -11.30
N MET A 133 1.24 -10.10 -11.93
CA MET A 133 1.58 -9.97 -13.36
C MET A 133 0.33 -10.11 -14.24
N ARG A 134 -0.51 -11.12 -13.98
CA ARG A 134 -1.75 -11.34 -14.73
C ARG A 134 -2.66 -10.12 -14.64
N LEU A 135 -2.93 -9.61 -13.43
CA LEU A 135 -3.73 -8.40 -13.23
C LEU A 135 -3.15 -7.20 -13.98
N ALA A 136 -1.83 -7.02 -13.95
CA ALA A 136 -1.18 -5.92 -14.64
C ALA A 136 -1.35 -6.03 -16.17
N LEU A 137 -1.21 -7.22 -16.75
CA LEU A 137 -1.41 -7.42 -18.20
C LEU A 137 -2.89 -7.32 -18.61
N GLU A 138 -3.81 -7.81 -17.79
CA GLU A 138 -5.25 -7.65 -17.98
C GLU A 138 -5.68 -6.18 -17.94
N SER A 139 -5.07 -5.37 -17.05
CA SER A 139 -5.36 -3.93 -16.98
C SER A 139 -5.03 -3.18 -18.27
N LYS A 140 -4.09 -3.71 -19.09
CA LYS A 140 -3.76 -3.17 -20.42
C LYS A 140 -4.67 -3.70 -21.52
N ALA A 141 -5.44 -4.76 -21.27
CA ALA A 141 -6.29 -5.41 -22.26
C ALA A 141 -7.60 -4.65 -22.52
N MET A 142 -8.05 -3.85 -21.55
CA MET A 142 -9.30 -3.11 -21.63
C MET A 142 -9.04 -1.63 -21.85
N THR A 143 -9.80 -1.05 -22.78
CA THR A 143 -9.96 0.40 -22.85
C THR A 143 -10.71 0.92 -21.62
N LEU A 144 -10.56 2.21 -21.33
CA LEU A 144 -11.24 2.88 -20.22
C LEU A 144 -12.78 2.74 -20.33
N GLN A 145 -13.32 2.79 -21.55
CA GLN A 145 -14.74 2.56 -21.84
C GLN A 145 -15.17 1.12 -21.50
N GLN A 146 -14.39 0.12 -21.92
CA GLN A 146 -14.68 -1.29 -21.62
C GLN A 146 -14.65 -1.54 -20.11
N LEU A 147 -13.63 -1.05 -19.40
CA LEU A 147 -13.54 -1.17 -17.95
C LEU A 147 -14.77 -0.55 -17.27
N LYS A 148 -15.17 0.66 -17.67
CA LYS A 148 -16.33 1.34 -17.11
C LYS A 148 -17.62 0.53 -17.32
N GLN A 149 -17.80 -0.07 -18.50
CA GLN A 149 -18.97 -0.90 -18.80
C GLN A 149 -18.97 -2.18 -17.94
N THR A 150 -17.84 -2.90 -17.87
CA THR A 150 -17.71 -4.10 -17.04
C THR A 150 -18.01 -3.83 -15.57
N LEU A 151 -17.52 -2.71 -15.01
CA LEU A 151 -17.81 -2.33 -13.62
C LEU A 151 -19.28 -2.01 -13.37
N LEU A 152 -20.02 -1.51 -14.36
CA LEU A 152 -21.47 -1.28 -14.25
C LEU A 152 -22.25 -2.59 -14.28
N ASP A 153 -21.80 -3.56 -15.07
CA ASP A 153 -22.47 -4.85 -15.21
C ASP A 153 -22.29 -5.73 -13.96
N ILE A 154 -21.15 -5.64 -13.26
CA ILE A 154 -20.89 -6.35 -11.99
C ILE A 154 -21.73 -5.80 -10.82
N LYS A 155 -22.19 -4.54 -10.90
CA LYS A 155 -23.00 -3.91 -9.85
C LYS A 155 -24.49 -4.26 -9.92
N LYS A 156 -24.93 -5.01 -10.95
CA LYS A 156 -26.29 -5.54 -11.08
C LYS A 156 -26.35 -6.96 -10.53
#